data_AF-A0A0B6AXQ2-F1
#
_entry.id   AF-A0A0B6AXQ2-F1
#
_cell.length_a   1.000
_cell.length_b   1.000
_cell.length_c   1.000
_cell.angle_alpha   90.00
_cell.angle_beta   90.00
_cell.angle_gamma   90.00
#
_symmetry.space_group_name_H-M   'P 1'
#
loop_
_entity.id
_entity.type
_entity.pdbx_description
1 polymer ?
#
loop_
_entity_poly.entity_id
_entity_poly.type
_entity_poly.pdbx_seq_one_letter_code
_entity_poly.pdbx_strand_id
1 'polypeptide(L)'
;MMNRKQKIVAAAAGIIVALGIGTAAISSQNSSPVQGNGQLEALSPLEMKKFMKEDGTGFVMCSFDEEKRVVYMNDVKKALKENDVDAKELNIDDPKFELDKTQSDYGVKQHINTLAVYKKGKIEKQIEFDEYEPSELESELSHFIKTSKELYFEE
;
A
#
# COMPACT_ATOMS: atom_id res chain seq x y z
N MET A 1 -59.19 24.99 34.04
CA MET A 1 -58.14 26.01 34.20
C MET A 1 -56.81 25.36 33.79
N MET A 2 -56.20 25.87 32.71
CA MET A 2 -54.84 25.60 32.15
C MET A 2 -54.30 24.15 32.11
N ASN A 3 -54.24 23.54 30.91
CA ASN A 3 -53.12 23.57 29.95
C ASN A 3 -51.79 22.97 30.47
N ARG A 4 -51.44 21.76 30.02
CA ARG A 4 -50.05 21.40 29.71
C ARG A 4 -50.01 20.57 28.43
N LYS A 5 -49.65 21.26 27.34
CA LYS A 5 -49.40 20.71 26.01
C LYS A 5 -48.38 19.58 26.11
N GLN A 6 -48.73 18.39 25.61
CA GLN A 6 -47.78 17.31 25.39
C GLN A 6 -46.78 17.77 24.32
N LYS A 7 -45.56 18.10 24.74
CA LYS A 7 -44.46 18.39 23.83
C LYS A 7 -43.92 17.05 23.34
N ILE A 8 -44.18 16.74 22.07
CA ILE A 8 -43.48 15.68 21.36
C ILE A 8 -42.03 16.14 21.24
N VAL A 9 -41.12 15.53 22.00
CA VAL A 9 -39.69 15.72 21.81
C VAL A 9 -39.30 14.83 20.64
N ALA A 10 -39.21 15.43 19.46
CA ALA A 10 -38.54 14.78 18.34
C ALA A 10 -37.06 14.62 18.72
N ALA A 11 -36.63 13.38 18.94
CA ALA A 11 -35.22 13.04 18.99
C ALA A 11 -34.68 13.17 17.56
N ALA A 12 -34.09 14.32 17.24
CA ALA A 12 -33.26 14.44 16.06
C ALA A 12 -32.03 13.54 16.28
N ALA A 13 -32.00 12.39 15.61
CA ALA A 13 -30.78 11.63 15.43
C ALA A 13 -29.83 12.47 14.58
N GLY A 14 -29.03 13.31 15.24
CA GLY A 14 -27.94 14.02 14.60
C GLY A 14 -26.88 13.00 14.19
N ILE A 15 -26.80 12.72 12.88
CA ILE A 15 -25.61 12.11 12.32
C ILE A 15 -24.48 13.11 12.55
N ILE A 16 -23.59 12.80 13.50
CA ILE A 16 -22.31 13.50 13.61
C ILE A 16 -21.45 12.91 12.49
N VAL A 17 -21.41 13.61 11.35
CA VAL A 17 -20.33 13.42 10.39
C VAL A 17 -19.12 14.09 11.01
N ALA A 18 -18.28 13.30 11.68
CA ALA A 18 -16.93 13.75 11.99
C ALA A 18 -16.19 13.90 10.65
N LEU A 19 -16.09 15.14 10.17
CA LEU A 19 -15.11 15.53 9.15
C LEU A 19 -13.73 15.53 9.84
N GLY A 20 -13.26 14.33 10.15
CA GLY A 20 -11.89 14.04 10.50
C GLY A 20 -11.07 14.03 9.21
N ILE A 21 -10.07 14.90 9.18
CA ILE A 21 -9.01 15.05 8.18
C ILE A 21 -8.74 13.74 7.41
N GLY A 22 -9.25 13.65 6.18
CA GLY A 22 -8.65 12.90 5.08
C GLY A 22 -8.73 11.37 5.05
N THR A 23 -9.68 10.71 5.72
CA THR A 23 -10.02 9.33 5.33
C THR A 23 -10.78 9.35 4.00
N ALA A 24 -10.11 8.99 2.90
CA ALA A 24 -10.77 8.64 1.66
C ALA A 24 -11.52 7.31 1.83
N ALA A 25 -12.69 7.34 2.48
CA ALA A 25 -13.65 6.26 2.37
C ALA A 25 -14.46 6.47 1.07
N ILE A 26 -13.86 6.11 -0.07
CA ILE A 26 -14.60 5.94 -1.32
C ILE A 26 -15.29 4.58 -1.21
N SER A 27 -16.55 4.56 -0.78
CA SER A 27 -17.37 3.35 -0.87
C SER A 27 -17.61 3.02 -2.34
N SER A 28 -16.84 2.10 -2.90
CA SER A 28 -17.24 1.30 -4.04
C SER A 28 -17.37 -0.14 -3.56
N GLN A 29 -18.51 -0.78 -3.78
CA GLN A 29 -18.66 -2.21 -3.51
C GLN A 29 -17.75 -3.09 -4.38
N ASN A 30 -16.88 -2.50 -5.23
CA ASN A 30 -15.87 -3.14 -6.07
C ASN A 30 -14.50 -2.39 -6.04
N SER A 31 -14.10 -1.70 -4.97
CA SER A 31 -12.74 -1.11 -4.93
C SER A 31 -11.70 -2.20 -4.72
N SER A 32 -10.84 -2.40 -5.71
CA SER A 32 -9.67 -3.29 -5.62
C SER A 32 -8.85 -2.94 -4.37
N PRO A 33 -8.32 -3.91 -3.59
CA PRO A 33 -7.55 -3.65 -2.37
C PRO A 33 -6.28 -2.82 -2.61
N VAL A 34 -5.88 -2.65 -3.87
CA VAL A 34 -4.70 -1.91 -4.29
C VAL A 34 -5.00 -0.59 -5.02
N GLN A 35 -6.28 -0.22 -5.16
CA GLN A 35 -6.64 1.02 -5.84
C GLN A 35 -6.11 2.25 -5.09
N GLY A 36 -5.44 3.15 -5.81
CA GLY A 36 -4.71 4.27 -5.23
C GLY A 36 -4.46 5.40 -6.21
N ASN A 37 -3.55 6.30 -5.88
CA ASN A 37 -3.18 7.46 -6.70
C ASN A 37 -1.67 7.50 -7.04
N GLY A 38 -0.96 6.37 -6.89
CA GLY A 38 0.45 6.25 -7.22
C GLY A 38 1.38 6.46 -6.02
N GLN A 39 0.89 6.35 -4.80
CA GLN A 39 1.71 6.52 -3.60
C GLN A 39 2.60 5.30 -3.36
N LEU A 40 3.85 5.58 -2.97
CA LEU A 40 4.77 4.60 -2.42
C LEU A 40 5.08 5.03 -0.97
N GLU A 41 4.37 4.42 -0.03
CA GLU A 41 4.47 4.74 1.40
C GLU A 41 5.64 3.97 2.03
N ALA A 42 6.65 4.69 2.53
CA ALA A 42 7.73 4.08 3.30
C ALA A 42 7.25 3.74 4.71
N LEU A 43 7.31 2.46 5.07
CA LEU A 43 6.94 1.97 6.40
C LEU A 43 8.20 1.68 7.21
N SER A 44 8.16 1.96 8.51
CA SER A 44 9.17 1.40 9.41
C SER A 44 9.06 -0.14 9.46
N PRO A 45 10.13 -0.85 9.86
CA PRO A 45 10.11 -2.31 9.88
C PRO A 45 8.97 -2.91 10.72
N LEU A 46 8.62 -2.27 11.84
CA LEU A 46 7.50 -2.71 12.69
C LEU A 46 6.12 -2.43 12.06
N GLU A 47 5.98 -1.32 11.33
CA GLU A 47 4.75 -1.03 10.59
C GLU A 47 4.57 -2.02 9.43
N MET A 48 5.64 -2.34 8.71
CA MET A 48 5.62 -3.37 7.67
C MET A 48 5.25 -4.74 8.26
N LYS A 49 5.83 -5.12 9.39
CA LYS A 49 5.49 -6.36 10.09
C LYS A 49 4.03 -6.43 10.50
N LYS A 50 3.49 -5.31 11.00
CA LYS A 50 2.07 -5.20 11.35
C LYS A 50 1.20 -5.36 10.11
N PHE A 51 1.51 -4.62 9.04
CA PHE A 51 0.81 -4.72 7.76
C PHE A 51 0.76 -6.16 7.25
N MET A 52 1.92 -6.83 7.16
CA MET A 52 2.01 -8.22 6.68
C MET A 52 1.22 -9.23 7.52
N LYS A 53 1.06 -8.95 8.82
CA LYS A 53 0.34 -9.82 9.74
C LYS A 53 -1.18 -9.61 9.70
N GLU A 54 -1.63 -8.37 9.56
CA GLU A 54 -3.05 -8.00 9.64
C GLU A 54 -3.77 -8.17 8.29
N ASP A 55 -3.13 -7.75 7.21
CA ASP A 55 -3.68 -7.83 5.85
C ASP A 55 -2.67 -8.43 4.89
N GLY A 56 -1.52 -7.77 4.71
CA GLY A 56 -0.44 -8.24 3.84
C GLY A 56 -0.88 -8.41 2.39
N THR A 57 -1.83 -7.60 1.92
CA THR A 57 -2.33 -7.64 0.55
C THR A 57 -1.94 -6.35 -0.16
N GLY A 58 -1.30 -6.48 -1.32
CA GLY A 58 -0.93 -5.35 -2.17
C GLY A 58 0.52 -5.37 -2.64
N PHE A 59 0.99 -4.25 -3.16
CA PHE A 59 2.34 -4.12 -3.69
C PHE A 59 3.32 -3.68 -2.60
N VAL A 60 4.48 -4.34 -2.55
CA VAL A 60 5.56 -4.06 -1.60
C VAL A 60 6.89 -3.97 -2.33
N MET A 61 7.55 -2.82 -2.19
CA MET A 61 8.93 -2.61 -2.59
C MET A 61 9.85 -2.96 -1.42
N CYS A 62 10.90 -3.72 -1.67
CA CYS A 62 11.98 -3.97 -0.71
C CYS A 62 13.26 -3.36 -1.25
N SER A 63 13.84 -2.41 -0.52
CA SER A 63 15.03 -1.66 -0.93
C SER A 63 16.15 -1.84 0.10
N PHE A 64 17.39 -1.64 -0.31
CA PHE A 64 18.56 -1.68 0.57
C PHE A 64 19.46 -0.47 0.30
N ASP A 65 20.06 -0.41 -0.89
CA ASP A 65 21.05 0.61 -1.26
C ASP A 65 20.45 2.02 -1.44
N GLU A 66 20.86 3.00 -0.63
CA GLU A 66 20.39 4.40 -0.71
C GLU A 66 20.55 5.06 -2.08
N GLU A 67 21.67 4.82 -2.78
CA GLU A 67 21.95 5.48 -4.07
C GLU A 67 21.01 4.95 -5.15
N LYS A 68 20.86 3.63 -5.21
CA LYS A 68 19.94 2.97 -6.15
C LYS A 68 18.48 3.15 -5.77
N ARG A 69 18.18 3.23 -4.47
CA ARG A 69 16.81 3.36 -3.93
C ARG A 69 16.11 4.57 -4.49
N VAL A 70 16.78 5.72 -4.59
CA VAL A 70 16.14 6.95 -5.14
C VAL A 70 15.71 6.75 -6.58
N VAL A 71 16.56 6.12 -7.41
CA VAL A 71 16.25 5.83 -8.81
C VAL A 71 15.07 4.87 -8.90
N TYR A 72 15.15 3.73 -8.23
CA TYR A 72 14.08 2.73 -8.25
C TYR A 72 12.76 3.26 -7.69
N MET A 73 12.79 4.05 -6.63
CA MET A 73 11.57 4.65 -6.07
C MET A 73 10.90 5.59 -7.07
N ASN A 74 11.67 6.33 -7.88
CA ASN A 74 11.09 7.22 -8.89
C ASN A 74 10.38 6.42 -9.99
N ASP A 75 11.02 5.37 -10.49
CA ASP A 75 10.46 4.51 -11.54
C ASP A 75 9.22 3.75 -11.03
N VAL A 76 9.29 3.20 -9.81
CA VAL A 76 8.16 2.54 -9.15
C VAL A 76 7.00 3.52 -8.93
N LYS A 77 7.24 4.73 -8.41
CA LYS A 77 6.17 5.74 -8.23
C LYS A 77 5.51 6.13 -9.54
N LYS A 78 6.28 6.27 -10.62
CA LYS A 78 5.74 6.57 -11.93
C LYS A 78 4.83 5.45 -12.43
N ALA A 79 5.31 4.21 -12.37
CA ALA A 79 4.53 3.04 -12.78
C ALA A 79 3.26 2.84 -11.91
N LEU A 80 3.35 3.07 -10.59
CA LEU A 80 2.20 3.05 -9.67
C LEU A 80 1.15 4.08 -10.04
N LYS A 81 1.58 5.31 -10.34
CA LYS A 81 0.70 6.41 -10.76
C LYS A 81 0.01 6.13 -12.09
N GLU A 82 0.71 5.55 -13.06
CA GLU A 82 0.13 5.16 -14.35
C GLU A 82 -0.95 4.09 -14.24
N ASN A 83 -0.91 3.29 -13.17
CA ASN A 83 -1.82 2.16 -12.96
C ASN A 83 -2.88 2.42 -11.87
N ASP A 84 -2.91 3.63 -11.30
CA ASP A 84 -3.78 4.02 -10.18
C ASP A 84 -3.69 3.04 -9.00
N VAL A 85 -2.46 2.73 -8.59
CA VAL A 85 -2.15 1.76 -7.54
C VAL A 85 -1.25 2.39 -6.47
N ASP A 86 -1.50 2.07 -5.21
CA ASP A 86 -0.59 2.41 -4.11
C ASP A 86 0.24 1.19 -3.69
N ALA A 87 1.44 1.44 -3.19
CA ALA A 87 2.36 0.43 -2.68
C ALA A 87 3.00 0.87 -1.35
N LYS A 88 3.58 -0.11 -0.67
CA LYS A 88 4.37 0.09 0.54
C LYS A 88 5.84 -0.19 0.27
N GLU A 89 6.73 0.41 1.06
CA GLU A 89 8.16 0.18 0.97
C GLU A 89 8.73 -0.21 2.33
N LEU A 90 9.60 -1.22 2.32
CA LEU A 90 10.51 -1.54 3.41
C LEU A 90 11.93 -1.23 2.95
N ASN A 91 12.54 -0.22 3.58
CA ASN A 91 13.96 0.07 3.44
C ASN A 91 14.77 -0.74 4.47
N ILE A 92 15.67 -1.58 4.00
CA ILE A 92 16.56 -2.37 4.88
C ILE A 92 17.64 -1.47 5.50
N ASP A 93 18.01 -0.37 4.84
CA ASP A 93 18.92 0.64 5.41
C ASP A 93 18.20 1.64 6.34
N ASP A 94 16.93 1.40 6.71
CA ASP A 94 16.25 2.23 7.72
C ASP A 94 16.98 2.14 9.08
N PRO A 95 17.25 3.25 9.78
CA PRO A 95 17.92 3.23 11.10
C PRO A 95 17.20 2.40 12.18
N LYS A 96 15.92 2.09 12.00
CA LYS A 96 15.11 1.24 12.88
C LYS A 96 15.15 -0.23 12.46
N PHE A 97 15.83 -0.57 11.37
CA PHE A 97 16.06 -1.95 10.96
C PHE A 97 17.11 -2.57 11.88
N GLU A 98 16.76 -3.70 12.48
CA GLU A 98 17.65 -4.38 13.43
C GLU A 98 18.76 -5.12 12.65
N LEU A 99 20.02 -4.87 13.00
CA LEU A 99 21.19 -5.40 12.29
C LEU A 99 21.29 -6.94 12.27
N ASP A 100 20.65 -7.63 13.22
CA ASP A 100 20.61 -9.09 13.29
C ASP A 100 19.38 -9.70 12.60
N LYS A 101 18.56 -8.87 11.94
CA LYS A 101 17.34 -9.27 11.24
C LYS A 101 17.52 -9.22 9.74
N THR A 102 16.56 -9.85 9.07
CA THR A 102 16.36 -9.81 7.63
C THR A 102 14.96 -9.30 7.34
N GLN A 103 14.69 -8.96 6.08
CA GLN A 103 13.35 -8.53 5.63
C GLN A 103 12.26 -9.58 5.98
N SER A 104 12.64 -10.86 6.02
CA SER A 104 11.75 -11.96 6.40
C SER A 104 11.27 -11.89 7.84
N ASP A 105 12.04 -11.33 8.77
CA ASP A 105 11.63 -11.14 10.17
C ASP A 105 10.48 -10.11 10.32
N TYR A 106 10.28 -9.30 9.27
CA TYR A 106 9.21 -8.33 9.13
C TYR A 106 8.11 -8.79 8.15
N GLY A 107 8.12 -10.06 7.75
CA GLY A 107 7.09 -10.66 6.90
C GLY A 107 7.27 -10.44 5.40
N VAL A 108 8.31 -9.71 4.98
CA VAL A 108 8.67 -9.50 3.57
C VAL A 108 9.55 -10.66 3.11
N LYS A 109 9.08 -11.47 2.15
CA LYS A 109 9.77 -12.70 1.71
C LYS A 109 10.46 -12.59 0.35
N GLN A 110 10.27 -11.47 -0.34
CA GLN A 110 10.92 -11.16 -1.61
C GLN A 110 12.43 -10.88 -1.44
N HIS A 111 13.13 -10.83 -2.57
CA HIS A 111 14.53 -10.38 -2.63
C HIS A 111 14.64 -8.86 -2.47
N ILE A 112 15.81 -8.39 -2.07
CA ILE A 112 16.08 -6.94 -2.04
C ILE A 112 16.07 -6.37 -3.46
N ASN A 113 15.84 -5.07 -3.60
CA ASN A 113 15.72 -4.39 -4.89
C ASN A 113 14.65 -5.02 -5.79
N THR A 114 13.48 -5.28 -5.22
CA THR A 114 12.33 -5.81 -5.95
C THR A 114 11.05 -5.04 -5.64
N LEU A 115 10.11 -5.11 -6.56
CA LEU A 115 8.69 -4.86 -6.32
C LEU A 115 7.97 -6.20 -6.37
N ALA A 116 7.11 -6.48 -5.38
CA ALA A 116 6.37 -7.73 -5.32
C ALA A 116 4.90 -7.49 -5.02
N VAL A 117 4.07 -8.42 -5.48
CA VAL A 117 2.64 -8.47 -5.16
C VAL A 117 2.40 -9.53 -4.10
N TYR A 118 1.72 -9.13 -3.02
CA TYR A 118 1.32 -10.00 -1.93
C TYR A 118 -0.19 -10.16 -1.86
N LYS A 119 -0.62 -11.34 -1.43
CA LYS A 119 -2.00 -11.64 -1.07
C LYS A 119 -2.02 -12.33 0.28
N LYS A 120 -2.66 -11.72 1.27
CA LYS A 120 -2.78 -12.29 2.63
C LYS A 120 -1.42 -12.68 3.25
N GLY A 121 -0.42 -11.81 3.10
CA GLY A 121 0.93 -11.97 3.62
C GLY A 121 1.78 -13.01 2.87
N LYS A 122 1.32 -13.51 1.72
CA LYS A 122 2.07 -14.41 0.84
C LYS A 122 2.47 -13.69 -0.42
N ILE A 123 3.72 -13.87 -0.82
CA ILE A 123 4.22 -13.40 -2.10
C ILE A 123 3.60 -14.22 -3.23
N GLU A 124 3.08 -13.54 -4.24
CA GLU A 124 2.51 -14.17 -5.44
C GLU A 124 3.47 -14.05 -6.62
N LYS A 125 4.08 -12.87 -6.80
CA LYS A 125 5.04 -12.57 -7.86
C LYS A 125 5.97 -11.42 -7.46
N GLN A 126 7.16 -11.36 -8.03
CA GLN A 126 8.09 -10.24 -7.91
C GLN A 126 8.77 -9.91 -9.23
N ILE A 127 9.33 -8.71 -9.31
CA ILE A 127 10.22 -8.22 -10.37
C ILE A 127 11.50 -7.68 -9.71
N GLU A 128 12.65 -8.10 -10.22
CA GLU A 128 13.98 -7.68 -9.76
C GLU A 128 14.47 -6.49 -10.58
N PHE A 129 14.82 -5.40 -9.91
CA PHE A 129 15.19 -4.17 -10.62
C PHE A 129 16.53 -4.29 -11.34
N ASP A 130 17.47 -5.05 -10.75
CA ASP A 130 18.82 -5.26 -11.28
C ASP A 130 18.85 -6.19 -12.52
N GLU A 131 17.71 -6.80 -12.92
CA GLU A 131 17.60 -7.61 -14.14
C GLU A 131 17.36 -6.79 -15.41
N TYR A 132 17.10 -5.48 -15.27
CA TYR A 132 16.71 -4.60 -16.37
C TYR A 132 17.65 -3.41 -16.50
N GLU A 133 17.86 -2.97 -17.75
CA GLU A 133 18.51 -1.69 -17.99
C GLU A 133 17.58 -0.54 -17.53
N PRO A 134 18.12 0.59 -17.06
CA PRO A 134 17.31 1.73 -16.61
C PRO A 134 16.28 2.23 -17.63
N SER A 135 16.59 2.11 -18.93
CA SER A 135 15.67 2.49 -20.01
C SER A 135 14.47 1.55 -20.19
N GLU A 136 14.55 0.33 -19.67
CA GLU A 136 13.53 -0.72 -19.84
C GLU A 136 12.70 -0.89 -18.57
N LEU A 137 13.35 -0.73 -17.40
CA LEU A 137 12.77 -0.98 -16.08
C LEU A 137 11.40 -0.31 -15.89
N GLU A 138 11.26 0.95 -16.26
CA GLU A 138 9.99 1.69 -16.11
C GLU A 138 8.82 0.99 -16.83
N SER A 139 9.05 0.55 -18.06
CA SER A 139 8.02 -0.10 -18.88
C SER A 139 7.65 -1.48 -18.32
N GLU A 140 8.65 -2.21 -17.81
CA GLU A 140 8.49 -3.52 -17.21
C GLU A 140 7.78 -3.43 -15.85
N LEU A 141 8.05 -2.40 -15.06
CA LEU A 141 7.31 -2.10 -13.83
C LEU A 141 5.83 -1.81 -14.11
N SER A 142 5.54 -0.98 -15.11
CA SER A 142 4.16 -0.66 -15.47
C SER A 142 3.41 -1.91 -15.96
N HIS A 143 4.05 -2.73 -16.78
CA HIS A 143 3.52 -4.02 -17.22
C HIS A 143 3.32 -5.01 -16.05
N PHE A 144 4.29 -5.11 -15.14
CA PHE A 144 4.22 -5.94 -13.94
C PHE A 144 3.03 -5.55 -13.05
N ILE A 145 2.87 -4.26 -12.76
CA ILE A 145 1.77 -3.75 -11.92
C ILE A 145 0.43 -4.03 -12.57
N LYS A 146 0.28 -3.69 -13.86
CA LYS A 146 -0.95 -3.91 -14.62
C LYS A 146 -1.37 -5.38 -14.60
N THR A 147 -0.47 -6.27 -15.01
CA THR A 147 -0.77 -7.72 -15.10
C THR A 147 -1.03 -8.32 -13.73
N SER A 148 -0.30 -7.90 -12.69
CA SER A 148 -0.54 -8.36 -11.32
C SER A 148 -1.89 -7.88 -10.79
N LYS A 149 -2.30 -6.66 -11.13
CA LYS A 149 -3.60 -6.12 -10.77
C LYS A 149 -4.74 -6.95 -11.35
N GLU A 150 -4.69 -7.19 -12.66
CA GLU A 150 -5.65 -8.03 -13.38
C GLU A 150 -5.71 -9.46 -12.82
N LEU A 151 -4.56 -10.07 -12.49
CA LEU A 151 -4.50 -11.46 -12.04
C LEU A 151 -4.90 -11.68 -10.58
N TYR A 152 -4.56 -10.75 -9.69
CA TYR A 152 -4.65 -10.99 -8.25
C TYR A 152 -5.72 -10.17 -7.54
N PHE A 153 -6.22 -9.09 -8.16
CA PHE A 153 -7.09 -8.11 -7.50
C PHE A 153 -8.34 -7.68 -8.28
N GLU A 154 -8.52 -8.13 -9.53
CA GLU A 154 -9.77 -7.98 -10.27
C GLU A 154 -10.58 -9.29 -10.16
N GLU A 155 -11.84 -9.20 -9.73
CA GLU A 155 -12.81 -10.31 -9.65
C GLU A 155 -13.90 -10.17 -10.72
#